data_AF-A0A819YMS2-F1
#
_entry.id   AF-A0A819YMS2-F1
#
_cell.length_a   1.000
_cell.length_b   1.000
_cell.length_c   1.000
_cell.angle_alpha   90.00
_cell.angle_beta   90.00
_cell.angle_gamma   90.00
#
_symmetry.space_group_name_H-M   'P 1'
#
loop_
_entity.id
_entity.type
_entity.pdbx_description
1 polymer ?
#
loop_
_entity_poly.entity_id
_entity_poly.type
_entity_poly.pdbx_seq_one_letter_code
_entity_poly.pdbx_strand_id
1 'polypeptide(L)'
;MKNMSIPNLNVTVTWTNIEWLRKLTQLPIICKGILSPIDTKSAIKYGANGIIISNHGGRLTDTAPPAIQCLEDVVNAMTSMIQKGICSDRVRGPSPVNVDLL
;
A
#
# COMPACT_ATOMS: atom_id res chain seq x y z
N MET A 1 -28.94 -12.28 0.42
CA MET A 1 -27.68 -13.05 0.50
C MET A 1 -26.54 -12.02 0.55
N LYS A 2 -25.64 -11.90 1.53
CA LYS A 2 -25.38 -12.54 2.83
C LYS A 2 -24.67 -11.48 3.71
N ASN A 3 -24.98 -11.50 5.00
CA ASN A 3 -24.28 -10.98 6.18
C ASN A 3 -23.03 -10.10 5.95
N MET A 4 -23.17 -8.80 6.19
CA MET A 4 -22.06 -7.90 6.44
C MET A 4 -21.71 -7.96 7.93
N SER A 5 -20.89 -8.94 8.27
CA SER A 5 -20.24 -9.03 9.57
C SER A 5 -18.76 -8.70 9.34
N ILE A 6 -18.23 -7.66 10.00
CA ILE A 6 -16.78 -7.55 10.22
C ILE A 6 -16.45 -8.21 11.57
N PRO A 7 -16.35 -9.55 11.61
CA PRO A 7 -15.46 -10.23 12.54
C PRO A 7 -14.58 -11.21 11.76
N ASN A 8 -13.27 -11.12 12.01
CA ASN A 8 -12.18 -11.76 11.27
C ASN A 8 -11.87 -11.19 9.89
N LEU A 9 -10.56 -11.18 9.58
CA LEU A 9 -9.97 -10.75 8.32
C LEU A 9 -10.73 -11.42 7.15
N ASN A 10 -11.46 -10.65 6.35
CA ASN A 10 -12.04 -11.20 5.13
C ASN A 10 -10.89 -11.52 4.17
N VAL A 11 -10.59 -12.80 3.96
CA VAL A 11 -9.51 -13.27 3.06
C VAL A 11 -9.76 -12.97 1.58
N THR A 12 -10.89 -12.34 1.25
CA THR A 12 -11.30 -12.04 -0.13
C THR A 12 -11.28 -10.54 -0.37
N VAL A 13 -10.11 -9.91 -0.17
CA VAL A 13 -9.87 -8.52 -0.61
C VAL A 13 -9.38 -8.54 -2.05
N THR A 14 -10.03 -7.76 -2.91
CA THR A 14 -9.64 -7.56 -4.31
C THR A 14 -9.61 -6.06 -4.63
N TRP A 15 -9.05 -5.68 -5.77
CA TRP A 15 -8.93 -4.27 -6.13
C TRP A 15 -10.27 -3.53 -6.30
N THR A 16 -11.35 -4.23 -6.64
CA THR A 16 -12.70 -3.64 -6.75
C THR A 16 -13.24 -3.15 -5.39
N ASN A 17 -12.65 -3.60 -4.27
CA ASN A 17 -12.99 -3.06 -2.96
C ASN A 17 -12.59 -1.58 -2.82
N ILE A 18 -11.61 -1.10 -3.58
CA ILE A 18 -11.24 0.34 -3.59
C ILE A 18 -12.38 1.16 -4.21
N GLU A 19 -12.96 0.70 -5.31
CA GLU A 19 -14.11 1.35 -5.95
C GLU A 19 -15.35 1.34 -5.03
N TRP A 20 -15.56 0.24 -4.31
CA TRP A 20 -16.63 0.17 -3.31
C TRP A 20 -16.38 1.14 -2.15
N LEU A 21 -15.16 1.17 -1.58
CA LEU A 21 -14.79 2.12 -0.51
C LEU A 21 -14.98 3.57 -0.96
N ARG A 22 -14.66 3.88 -2.22
CA ARG A 22 -14.85 5.22 -2.80
C ARG A 22 -16.31 5.68 -2.77
N LYS A 23 -17.27 4.75 -2.86
CA LYS A 23 -18.70 5.08 -2.76
C LYS A 23 -19.13 5.41 -1.32
N LEU A 24 -18.33 5.04 -0.32
CA LEU A 24 -18.63 5.24 1.09
C LEU A 24 -17.92 6.45 1.70
N THR A 25 -16.86 6.96 1.06
CA THR A 25 -16.09 8.09 1.60
C THR A 25 -15.51 8.98 0.52
N GLN A 26 -15.44 10.28 0.83
CA GLN A 26 -14.71 11.27 0.04
C GLN A 26 -13.25 11.43 0.51
N LEU A 27 -12.88 10.81 1.62
CA LEU A 27 -11.51 10.86 2.13
C LEU A 27 -10.53 10.17 1.17
N PRO A 28 -9.26 10.60 1.15
CA PRO A 28 -8.22 9.90 0.40
C PRO A 28 -8.12 8.43 0.84
N ILE A 29 -8.10 7.51 -0.13
CA ILE A 29 -7.88 6.07 0.12
C ILE A 29 -6.42 5.78 -0.17
N ILE A 30 -5.72 5.21 0.81
CA ILE A 30 -4.30 4.88 0.70
C ILE A 30 -4.15 3.36 0.82
N CYS A 31 -3.47 2.74 -0.15
CA CYS A 31 -3.18 1.30 -0.13
C CYS A 31 -1.86 1.06 0.61
N LYS A 32 -1.93 0.44 1.79
CA LYS A 32 -0.76 0.02 2.57
C LYS A 32 -0.45 -1.45 2.32
N GLY A 33 0.85 -1.76 2.23
CA GLY A 33 1.32 -3.13 2.08
C GLY A 33 1.86 -3.45 0.68
N ILE A 34 2.06 -2.43 -0.15
CA ILE A 34 2.46 -2.60 -1.55
C ILE A 34 3.98 -2.73 -1.62
N LEU A 35 4.47 -3.83 -2.20
CA LEU A 35 5.90 -4.11 -2.37
C LEU A 35 6.28 -4.35 -3.85
N SER A 36 5.32 -4.25 -4.77
CA SER A 36 5.49 -4.59 -6.19
C SER A 36 5.03 -3.46 -7.12
N PRO A 37 5.76 -3.19 -8.22
CA PRO A 37 5.33 -2.31 -9.30
C PRO A 37 3.96 -2.67 -9.90
N ILE A 38 3.66 -3.97 -10.00
CA ILE A 38 2.43 -4.47 -10.62
C ILE A 38 1.21 -4.13 -9.76
N ASP A 39 1.35 -4.33 -8.45
CA ASP A 39 0.32 -4.00 -7.48
C ASP A 39 0.16 -2.48 -7.35
N THR A 40 1.24 -1.73 -7.48
CA THR A 40 1.21 -0.26 -7.55
C THR A 40 0.33 0.22 -8.69
N LYS A 41 0.59 -0.25 -9.91
CA LYS A 41 -0.22 0.11 -11.09
C LYS A 41 -1.69 -0.30 -10.92
N SER A 42 -1.94 -1.46 -10.30
CA SER A 42 -3.29 -1.92 -10.00
C SER A 42 -4.00 -1.00 -9.00
N ALA A 43 -3.39 -0.70 -7.86
CA ALA A 43 -3.95 0.20 -6.86
C ALA A 43 -4.33 1.56 -7.45
N ILE A 44 -3.45 2.15 -8.27
CA ILE A 44 -3.69 3.43 -8.97
C ILE A 44 -4.86 3.29 -9.95
N LYS A 45 -4.88 2.23 -10.77
CA LYS A 45 -5.95 1.97 -11.74
C LYS A 45 -7.34 1.89 -11.09
N TYR A 46 -7.41 1.32 -9.89
CA TYR A 46 -8.67 1.18 -9.13
C TYR A 46 -8.99 2.37 -8.22
N GLY A 47 -8.20 3.45 -8.29
CA GLY A 47 -8.53 4.73 -7.66
C GLY A 47 -7.98 4.92 -6.25
N ALA A 48 -6.88 4.26 -5.89
CA ALA A 48 -6.09 4.66 -4.72
C ALA A 48 -5.55 6.09 -4.92
N ASN A 49 -5.47 6.88 -3.85
CA ASN A 49 -4.87 8.23 -3.85
C ASN A 49 -3.42 8.23 -3.40
N GLY A 50 -2.94 7.12 -2.85
CA GLY A 50 -1.62 7.01 -2.26
C GLY A 50 -1.25 5.57 -2.00
N ILE A 51 0.05 5.34 -1.86
CA ILE A 51 0.63 4.02 -1.59
C ILE A 51 1.51 4.12 -0.34
N ILE A 52 1.40 3.14 0.55
CA ILE A 52 2.35 2.95 1.65
C ILE A 52 3.08 1.63 1.40
N ILE A 53 4.40 1.77 1.22
CA ILE A 53 5.33 0.67 1.03
C ILE A 53 5.61 0.06 2.40
N SER A 54 5.18 -1.17 2.60
CA SER A 54 5.29 -1.84 3.89
C SER A 54 5.15 -3.34 3.74
N ASN A 55 5.93 -4.09 4.51
CA ASN A 55 5.80 -5.53 4.71
C ASN A 55 5.17 -5.85 6.09
N HIS A 56 4.44 -4.89 6.66
CA HIS A 56 3.84 -4.96 8.01
C HIS A 56 4.88 -5.17 9.12
N GLY A 57 6.07 -4.56 8.98
CA GLY A 57 7.18 -4.73 9.92
C GLY A 57 7.68 -6.17 10.02
N GLY A 58 7.59 -6.92 8.92
CA GLY A 58 8.04 -8.32 8.81
C GLY A 58 7.13 -9.33 9.51
N ARG A 59 5.87 -8.99 9.78
CA ARG A 59 4.96 -9.85 10.58
C ARG A 59 3.95 -10.65 9.77
N LEU A 60 3.80 -10.34 8.47
CA LEU A 60 2.79 -10.97 7.63
C LEU A 60 3.37 -12.10 6.78
N THR A 61 4.45 -11.83 6.06
CA THR A 61 5.12 -12.79 5.17
C THR A 61 6.59 -12.81 5.53
N ASP A 62 7.06 -13.95 6.05
CA ASP A 62 8.40 -14.11 6.64
C ASP A 62 9.54 -13.79 5.65
N THR A 63 9.36 -14.17 4.38
CA THR A 63 10.33 -13.98 3.31
C THR A 63 10.01 -12.78 2.41
N ALA A 64 9.10 -11.88 2.81
CA ALA A 64 8.85 -10.68 2.05
C ALA A 64 10.09 -9.77 2.00
N PRO A 65 10.34 -9.07 0.89
CA PRO A 65 11.45 -8.14 0.80
C PRO A 65 11.31 -7.02 1.85
N PRO A 66 12.43 -6.50 2.38
CA PRO A 66 12.44 -5.25 3.12
C PRO A 66 11.80 -4.13 2.29
N ALA A 67 10.83 -3.38 2.84
CA ALA A 67 10.13 -2.33 2.09
C ALA A 67 11.06 -1.28 1.46
N ILE A 68 12.20 -0.98 2.10
CA ILE A 68 13.19 -0.04 1.55
C ILE A 68 13.78 -0.52 0.21
N GLN A 69 13.91 -1.83 0.01
CA GLN A 69 14.41 -2.39 -1.25
C GLN A 69 13.37 -2.32 -2.37
N CYS A 70 12.09 -2.18 -2.04
CA CYS A 70 11.00 -2.03 -3.01
C CYS A 70 10.73 -0.56 -3.37
N LEU A 71 11.36 0.39 -2.67
CA LEU A 71 11.03 1.82 -2.78
C LEU A 71 11.17 2.34 -4.21
N GLU A 72 12.33 2.13 -4.83
CA GLU A 72 12.64 2.64 -6.17
C GLU A 72 11.67 2.08 -7.22
N ASP A 73 11.51 0.76 -7.24
CA ASP A 73 10.64 0.06 -8.18
C ASP A 73 9.17 0.50 -8.06
N VAL A 74 8.68 0.63 -6.81
CA VAL A 74 7.31 1.06 -6.54
C VAL A 74 7.12 2.52 -6.92
N VAL A 75 8.04 3.42 -6.57
CA VAL A 75 7.98 4.85 -6.92
C VAL A 75 8.02 5.04 -8.44
N ASN A 76 8.90 4.33 -9.14
CA ASN A 76 9.00 4.37 -10.60
C ASN A 76 7.72 3.84 -11.30
N ALA A 77 6.96 2.98 -10.63
CA ALA A 77 5.69 2.48 -11.14
C ALA A 77 4.51 3.44 -10.90
N MET A 78 4.68 4.47 -10.06
CA MET A 78 3.64 5.47 -9.84
C MET A 78 3.57 6.47 -10.99
N THR A 79 2.36 6.96 -11.28
CA THR A 79 2.17 8.07 -12.22
C THR A 79 2.32 9.42 -11.50
N SER A 80 2.51 10.52 -12.24
CA SER A 80 2.59 11.88 -11.66
C SER A 80 1.38 12.31 -10.82
N MET A 81 0.26 11.58 -10.90
CA MET A 81 -0.91 11.82 -10.04
C MET A 81 -0.73 11.32 -8.60
N ILE A 82 0.16 10.37 -8.36
CA ILE A 82 0.42 9.75 -7.04
C ILE A 82 1.92 9.70 -6.87
N GLN A 83 2.53 10.81 -6.50
CA GLN A 83 3.99 10.92 -6.46
C GLN A 83 4.59 10.52 -5.10
N LYS A 84 3.76 10.06 -4.16
CA LYS A 84 4.07 10.04 -2.73
C LYS A 84 3.85 8.63 -2.17
N GLY A 85 4.96 7.97 -1.89
CA GLY A 85 5.03 6.67 -1.22
C GLY A 85 5.71 6.81 0.13
N ILE A 86 5.10 6.33 1.21
CA ILE A 86 5.73 6.30 2.54
C ILE A 86 6.24 4.89 2.80
N CYS A 87 7.52 4.75 3.17
CA CYS A 87 8.06 3.50 3.70
C CYS A 87 7.90 3.50 5.23
N SER A 88 7.03 2.63 5.76
CA SER A 88 6.66 2.65 7.20
C SER A 88 7.35 1.61 8.08
N ASP A 89 8.17 0.71 7.50
CA ASP A 89 8.75 -0.38 8.27
C ASP A 89 10.01 0.04 9.05
N ARG A 90 10.32 -0.69 10.13
CA ARG A 90 11.49 -0.41 10.98
C ARG A 90 12.78 -0.53 10.18
N VAL A 91 13.44 0.60 9.94
CA VAL A 91 14.84 0.66 9.53
C VAL A 91 15.71 0.63 10.78
N ARG A 92 16.59 -0.36 10.94
CA ARG A 92 17.61 -0.39 12.00
C ARG A 92 18.97 -0.03 11.38
N GLY A 93 19.54 1.11 11.75
CA GLY A 93 20.86 1.58 11.30
C GLY A 93 20.95 3.11 11.26
N PRO A 94 22.16 3.71 11.16
CA PRO A 94 22.40 5.15 11.21
C PRO A 94 22.06 5.89 9.89
N SER A 95 21.13 5.39 9.08
CA SER A 95 20.84 5.97 7.77
C SER A 95 19.85 7.13 7.89
N PRO A 96 20.15 8.32 7.34
CA PRO A 96 19.22 9.44 7.28
C PRO A 96 18.28 9.22 6.08
N VAL A 97 17.50 8.15 6.10
CA VAL A 97 16.45 7.99 5.10
C VAL A 97 15.25 8.79 5.56
N ASN A 98 15.09 9.95 4.93
CA ASN A 98 13.91 10.78 5.05
C ASN A 98 12.70 9.92 4.68
N VAL A 99 11.97 9.46 5.70
CA VAL A 99 10.72 8.66 5.53
C VAL A 99 9.57 9.52 4.99
N ASP A 100 9.81 10.82 4.88
CA ASP A 100 8.94 11.81 4.27
C ASP A 100 9.44 12.14 2.86
N LEU A 101 9.17 11.27 1.89
CA LEU A 101 9.07 11.71 0.49
C LEU A 101 7.73 12.45 0.37
N LEU A 102 7.78 13.75 0.69
CA LEU A 102 6.66 14.68 0.65
C LEU A 102 6.04 14.84 -0.72
#